data_AF-A0A960JEF7-F1
#
_entry.id   AF-A0A960JEF7-F1
#
_cell.length_a   1.000
_cell.length_b   1.000
_cell.length_c   1.000
_cell.angle_alpha   90.00
_cell.angle_beta   90.00
_cell.angle_gamma   90.00
#
_symmetry.space_group_name_H-M   'P 1'
#
loop_
_entity.id
_entity.type
_entity.pdbx_description
1 polymer ?
#
loop_
_entity_poly.entity_id
_entity_poly.type
_entity_poly.pdbx_seq_one_letter_code
_entity_poly.pdbx_strand_id
1 'polypeptide(L)'
;MTLYAGEDDSGSAIDESAKIENIEVWHSMFGTAEGVHPKMKVSEAENYLGKLKSIMRSEIESREFADFVNQPDGLSIRLSAPNTDFAGIYAEGRSETSRYEPESFVLSISLSGAPTSGN
;
A
#
# COMPACT_ATOMS: atom_id res chain seq x y z
N MET A 1 -4.13 1.17 12.93
CA MET A 1 -4.62 0.01 12.18
C MET A 1 -6.10 0.18 12.05
N THR A 2 -6.66 -0.13 10.88
CA THR A 2 -8.09 -0.10 10.60
C THR A 2 -8.51 -1.49 10.17
N LEU A 3 -9.63 -1.97 10.71
CA LEU A 3 -10.27 -3.20 10.30
C LEU A 3 -11.65 -2.82 9.76
N TYR A 4 -12.04 -3.39 8.62
CA TYR A 4 -13.33 -3.15 8.00
C TYR A 4 -13.99 -4.48 7.67
N ALA A 5 -15.24 -4.64 8.06
CA ALA A 5 -16.04 -5.84 7.86
C ALA A 5 -17.37 -5.53 7.14
N GLY A 6 -17.38 -4.50 6.28
CA GLY A 6 -18.54 -4.13 5.47
C GLY A 6 -19.41 -3.02 6.05
N GLU A 7 -18.99 -2.36 7.14
CA GLU A 7 -19.81 -1.34 7.81
C GLU A 7 -19.63 0.06 7.20
N ASP A 8 -20.64 0.57 6.51
CA ASP A 8 -20.61 1.92 5.94
C ASP A 8 -20.96 3.03 6.95
N ASP A 9 -21.68 2.68 8.03
CA ASP A 9 -22.06 3.63 9.09
C ASP A 9 -21.19 3.47 10.34
N SER A 10 -20.27 4.41 10.54
CA SER A 10 -19.39 4.48 11.70
C SER A 10 -20.10 4.64 13.06
N GLY A 11 -21.40 4.97 13.07
CA GLY A 11 -22.20 5.09 14.29
C GLY A 11 -22.94 3.82 14.70
N SER A 12 -22.98 2.81 13.83
CA SER A 12 -23.66 1.53 14.09
C SER A 12 -22.84 0.63 15.00
N ALA A 13 -23.52 -0.31 15.66
CA ALA A 13 -22.83 -1.35 16.43
C ALA A 13 -22.03 -2.27 15.50
N ILE A 14 -20.86 -2.71 15.95
CA ILE A 14 -20.03 -3.66 15.22
C ILE A 14 -20.75 -5.01 15.16
N ASP A 15 -20.85 -5.59 13.97
CA ASP A 15 -21.28 -6.98 13.80
C ASP A 15 -20.10 -7.91 14.03
N GLU A 16 -20.00 -8.49 15.24
CA GLU A 16 -18.93 -9.43 15.59
C GLU A 16 -18.98 -10.75 14.80
N SER A 17 -20.05 -11.01 14.03
CA SER A 17 -20.17 -12.18 13.15
C SER A 17 -19.70 -11.92 11.72
N ALA A 18 -19.46 -10.66 11.35
CA ALA A 18 -18.99 -10.28 10.03
C ALA A 18 -17.54 -10.74 9.78
N LYS A 19 -17.22 -10.96 8.50
CA LYS A 19 -15.84 -11.27 8.09
C LYS A 19 -15.09 -9.98 7.79
N ILE A 20 -13.85 -9.90 8.26
CA ILE A 20 -12.96 -8.80 7.89
C ILE A 20 -12.68 -8.87 6.40
N GLU A 21 -13.00 -7.80 5.68
CA GLU A 21 -12.79 -7.67 4.24
C GLU A 21 -11.54 -6.84 3.92
N ASN A 22 -11.17 -5.93 4.81
CA ASN A 22 -9.96 -5.13 4.66
C ASN A 22 -9.24 -4.90 6.01
N ILE A 23 -7.91 -4.98 5.96
CA ILE A 23 -7.03 -4.55 7.04
C ILE A 23 -6.10 -3.50 6.47
N GLU A 24 -5.98 -2.34 7.11
CA GLU A 24 -4.98 -1.33 6.77
C GLU A 24 -4.11 -0.95 7.96
N VAL A 25 -2.80 -0.99 7.74
CA VAL A 25 -1.77 -0.77 8.75
C VAL A 25 -0.95 0.47 8.40
N TRP A 26 -0.90 1.41 9.33
CA TRP A 26 -0.27 2.74 9.16
C TRP A 26 0.92 2.98 10.10
N HIS A 27 1.04 2.19 11.17
CA HIS A 27 2.06 2.42 12.20
C HIS A 27 3.19 1.41 12.06
N SER A 28 4.43 1.88 12.14
CA SER A 28 5.66 1.09 11.91
C SER A 28 5.92 -0.01 12.95
N MET A 29 5.18 -0.02 14.06
CA MET A 29 5.29 -1.09 15.07
C MET A 29 4.61 -2.40 14.63
N PHE A 30 3.81 -2.35 13.57
CA PHE A 30 3.12 -3.50 13.01
C PHE A 30 3.66 -3.75 11.59
N GLY A 31 3.90 -5.01 11.26
CA GLY A 31 4.44 -5.41 9.96
C GLY A 31 4.06 -6.83 9.60
N THR A 32 4.39 -7.23 8.38
CA THR A 32 4.24 -8.62 7.91
C THR A 32 5.21 -9.54 8.65
N ALA A 33 4.99 -10.86 8.56
CA ALA A 33 5.90 -11.84 9.14
C ALA A 33 7.31 -11.77 8.52
N GLU A 34 7.38 -11.38 7.26
CA GLU A 34 8.61 -11.17 6.49
C GLU A 34 9.32 -9.86 6.85
N GLY A 35 8.66 -8.96 7.59
CA GLY A 35 9.27 -7.75 8.15
C GLY A 35 8.90 -6.45 7.44
N VAL A 36 8.02 -6.45 6.43
CA VAL A 36 7.59 -5.22 5.74
C VAL A 36 6.64 -4.44 6.64
N HIS A 37 6.89 -3.14 6.84
CA HIS A 37 6.08 -2.30 7.72
C HIS A 37 5.98 -0.85 7.21
N PRO A 38 4.96 -0.08 7.65
CA PRO A 38 4.90 1.35 7.39
C PRO A 38 6.15 2.09 7.88
N LYS A 39 6.49 3.20 7.21
CA LYS A 39 7.71 4.02 7.38
C LYS A 39 9.03 3.34 6.98
N MET A 40 9.00 2.09 6.50
CA MET A 40 10.16 1.45 5.88
C MET A 40 10.49 2.14 4.54
N LYS A 41 11.77 2.31 4.21
CA LYS A 41 12.16 2.86 2.90
C LYS A 41 11.76 1.90 1.78
N VAL A 42 11.40 2.42 0.61
CA VAL A 42 11.08 1.59 -0.57
C VAL A 42 12.26 0.67 -0.92
N SER A 43 13.49 1.18 -0.84
CA SER A 43 14.71 0.42 -1.08
C SER A 43 14.95 -0.70 -0.06
N GLU A 44 14.48 -0.55 1.18
CA GLU A 44 14.53 -1.60 2.20
C GLU A 44 13.47 -2.67 1.94
N ALA A 45 12.26 -2.26 1.53
CA ALA A 45 11.18 -3.17 1.15
C ALA A 45 11.58 -4.09 0.00
N GLU A 46 12.41 -3.61 -0.93
CA GLU A 46 12.93 -4.45 -2.02
C GLU A 46 13.74 -5.67 -1.55
N ASN A 47 14.32 -5.62 -0.35
CA ASN A 47 15.06 -6.77 0.21
C ASN A 47 14.12 -7.90 0.64
N TYR A 48 12.85 -7.59 0.92
CA TYR A 48 11.85 -8.55 1.37
C TYR A 48 10.92 -8.99 0.24
N LEU A 49 10.51 -8.04 -0.62
CA LEU A 49 9.52 -8.26 -1.67
C LEU A 49 10.13 -8.39 -3.07
N GLY A 50 11.46 -8.37 -3.18
CA GLY A 50 12.15 -8.30 -4.48
C GLY A 50 12.09 -6.90 -5.09
N LYS A 51 12.63 -6.74 -6.30
CA LYS A 51 12.70 -5.41 -6.93
C LYS A 51 11.34 -4.80 -7.18
N LEU A 52 11.26 -3.47 -7.07
CA LEU A 52 10.09 -2.71 -7.48
C LEU A 52 9.84 -2.96 -8.97
N LYS A 53 8.61 -3.36 -9.31
CA LYS A 53 8.15 -3.58 -10.67
C LYS A 53 7.57 -2.28 -11.24
N SER A 54 6.67 -1.65 -10.49
CA SER A 54 5.98 -0.41 -10.89
C SER A 54 5.42 0.32 -9.67
N ILE A 55 5.22 1.62 -9.85
CA ILE A 55 4.43 2.49 -9.00
C ILE A 55 3.35 3.08 -9.90
N MET A 56 2.09 2.88 -9.52
CA MET A 56 0.93 3.45 -10.20
C MET A 56 0.37 4.60 -9.37
N ARG A 57 0.17 5.75 -10.01
CA ARG A 57 -0.55 6.89 -9.43
C ARG A 57 -2.03 6.78 -9.78
N SER A 58 -2.87 6.61 -8.76
CA SER A 58 -4.32 6.71 -8.89
C SER A 58 -4.72 8.10 -9.39
N GLU A 59 -5.52 8.15 -10.46
CA GLU A 59 -5.99 9.40 -11.08
C GLU A 59 -6.99 10.18 -10.21
N ILE A 60 -7.69 9.49 -9.30
CA ILE A 60 -8.83 10.06 -8.57
C ILE A 60 -8.40 10.63 -7.21
N GLU A 61 -7.49 9.95 -6.52
CA GLU A 61 -7.17 10.26 -5.12
C GLU A 61 -5.70 10.66 -4.88
N SER A 62 -4.90 10.82 -5.95
CA SER A 62 -3.47 11.12 -5.89
C SER A 62 -2.69 10.18 -4.96
N ARG A 63 -3.06 8.90 -4.96
CA ARG A 63 -2.41 7.84 -4.16
C ARG A 63 -1.46 7.07 -5.05
N GLU A 64 -0.31 6.69 -4.50
CA GLU A 64 0.65 5.86 -5.20
C GLU A 64 0.72 4.48 -4.58
N PHE A 65 0.62 3.47 -5.42
CA PHE A 65 0.71 2.07 -5.02
C PHE A 65 1.88 1.42 -5.73
N ALA A 66 2.67 0.65 -4.98
CA ALA A 66 3.81 -0.07 -5.49
C ALA A 66 3.47 -1.55 -5.69
N ASP A 67 3.99 -2.10 -6.79
CA ASP A 67 4.04 -3.53 -7.04
C ASP A 67 5.50 -3.99 -6.99
N PHE A 68 5.77 -5.04 -6.22
CA PHE A 68 7.07 -5.70 -6.14
C PHE A 68 7.04 -7.08 -6.78
N VAL A 69 8.19 -7.58 -7.23
CA VAL A 69 8.30 -8.87 -7.95
C VAL A 69 7.75 -10.07 -7.15
N ASN A 70 7.97 -10.10 -5.84
CA ASN A 70 7.53 -11.17 -4.94
C ASN A 70 6.43 -10.69 -3.97
N GLN A 71 5.64 -9.71 -4.35
CA GLN A 71 4.53 -9.23 -3.54
C GLN A 71 3.47 -10.33 -3.37
N PRO A 72 3.07 -10.67 -2.12
CA PRO A 72 1.98 -11.61 -1.89
C PRO A 72 0.66 -11.12 -2.49
N ASP A 73 -0.15 -12.06 -3.00
CA ASP A 73 -1.48 -11.76 -3.50
C ASP A 73 -2.36 -11.13 -2.41
N GLY A 74 -3.12 -10.11 -2.79
CA GLY A 74 -4.00 -9.37 -1.87
C GLY A 74 -3.29 -8.36 -0.96
N LEU A 75 -1.95 -8.27 -1.01
CA LEU A 75 -1.19 -7.21 -0.37
C LEU A 75 -1.15 -5.97 -1.28
N SER A 76 -1.51 -4.82 -0.74
CA SER A 76 -1.35 -3.52 -1.39
C SER A 76 -0.45 -2.62 -0.55
N ILE A 77 0.48 -1.93 -1.22
CA ILE A 77 1.50 -1.11 -0.57
C ILE A 77 1.37 0.31 -1.08
N ARG A 78 0.96 1.22 -0.20
CA ARG A 78 0.86 2.63 -0.52
C ARG A 78 2.18 3.32 -0.22
N LEU A 79 2.64 4.17 -1.12
CA LEU A 79 3.87 4.93 -0.96
C LEU A 79 3.60 6.40 -0.62
N SER A 80 4.63 7.04 -0.05
CA SER A 80 4.72 8.48 0.13
C SER A 80 6.19 8.91 0.15
N ALA A 81 6.44 10.21 0.05
CA ALA A 81 7.76 10.80 0.17
C ALA A 81 7.66 12.10 1.01
N PRO A 82 8.71 12.43 1.80
CA PRO A 82 8.64 13.55 2.75
C PRO A 82 8.73 14.94 2.12
N ASN A 83 9.30 15.06 0.91
CA ASN A 83 9.68 16.35 0.31
C ASN A 83 9.15 16.54 -1.12
N THR A 84 8.29 15.64 -1.58
CA THR A 84 7.70 15.65 -2.92
C THR A 84 6.25 15.24 -2.83
N ASP A 85 5.45 15.66 -3.81
CA ASP A 85 4.04 15.25 -3.90
C ASP A 85 3.89 13.75 -4.15
N PHE A 86 4.93 13.14 -4.76
CA PHE A 86 4.94 11.76 -5.20
C PHE A 86 6.24 11.05 -4.82
N ALA A 87 6.13 9.81 -4.39
CA ALA A 87 7.18 8.83 -4.24
C ALA A 87 7.75 8.37 -5.58
N GLY A 88 6.93 8.26 -6.63
CA GLY A 88 7.36 7.87 -7.97
C GLY A 88 7.94 9.04 -8.77
N ILE A 89 8.97 8.76 -9.58
CA ILE A 89 9.55 9.70 -10.55
C ILE A 89 8.93 9.42 -11.92
N TYR A 90 7.97 10.24 -12.33
CA TYR A 90 7.21 10.04 -13.56
C TYR A 90 7.80 10.79 -14.75
N ALA A 91 7.78 10.16 -15.92
CA ALA A 91 7.93 10.88 -17.18
C ALA A 91 6.66 11.68 -17.47
N GLU A 92 6.78 12.74 -18.28
CA GLU A 92 5.67 13.61 -18.65
C GLU A 92 4.49 12.81 -19.24
N GLY A 93 3.28 13.09 -18.75
CA GLY A 93 2.06 12.41 -19.21
C GLY A 93 1.93 10.95 -18.78
N ARG A 94 2.80 10.42 -17.91
CA ARG A 94 2.72 9.04 -17.40
C ARG A 94 2.15 9.02 -15.99
N SER A 95 1.33 8.00 -15.72
CA SER A 95 0.80 7.66 -14.39
C SER A 95 1.47 6.45 -13.77
N GLU A 96 2.44 5.84 -14.46
CA GLU A 96 3.19 4.67 -14.01
C GLU A 96 4.69 4.89 -14.19
N THR A 97 5.49 4.41 -13.24
CA THR A 97 6.96 4.45 -13.28
C THR A 97 7.56 3.27 -12.51
N SER A 98 8.82 2.93 -12.80
CA SER A 98 9.62 1.99 -11.99
C SER A 98 10.72 2.68 -11.18
N ARG A 99 10.69 4.02 -11.14
CA ARG A 99 11.68 4.86 -10.44
C ARG A 99 11.01 5.58 -9.28
N TYR A 100 11.73 5.70 -8.18
CA TYR A 100 11.23 6.33 -6.97
C TYR A 100 12.24 7.31 -6.37
N GLU A 101 11.72 8.28 -5.63
CA GLU A 101 12.48 9.22 -4.83
C GLU A 101 13.29 8.48 -3.75
N PRO A 102 14.57 8.80 -3.52
CA PRO A 102 15.44 8.04 -2.62
C PRO A 102 14.93 7.91 -1.17
N GLU A 103 14.20 8.92 -0.69
CA GLU A 103 13.62 8.97 0.66
C GLU A 103 12.13 8.58 0.68
N SER A 104 11.60 7.99 -0.40
CA SER A 104 10.26 7.42 -0.40
C SER A 104 10.16 6.22 0.55
N PHE A 105 8.97 6.06 1.12
CA PHE A 105 8.70 5.06 2.14
C PHE A 105 7.30 4.47 1.99
N VAL A 106 7.10 3.31 2.60
CA VAL A 106 5.79 2.65 2.73
C VAL A 106 4.92 3.48 3.66
N LEU A 107 3.88 4.13 3.14
CA LEU A 107 2.93 4.89 3.94
C LEU A 107 1.97 3.97 4.70
N SER A 108 1.37 3.02 4.00
CA SER A 108 0.49 2.01 4.57
C SER A 108 0.60 0.69 3.83
N ILE A 109 0.22 -0.38 4.52
CA ILE A 109 0.08 -1.72 3.97
C ILE A 109 -1.37 -2.12 4.18
N SER A 110 -2.04 -2.60 3.14
CA SER A 110 -3.38 -3.13 3.25
C SER A 110 -3.51 -4.54 2.69
N LEU A 111 -4.44 -5.28 3.26
CA LEU A 111 -4.83 -6.63 2.86
C LEU A 111 -6.30 -6.61 2.46
N SER A 112 -6.63 -7.11 1.27
CA SER A 112 -8.02 -7.32 0.85
C SER A 112 -8.37 -8.80 0.88
N GLY A 113 -9.48 -9.13 1.54
CA GLY A 113 -10.06 -10.48 1.54
C GLY A 113 -10.73 -10.86 0.20
N ALA A 114 -11.00 -9.87 -0.66
CA ALA A 114 -11.41 -10.08 -2.04
C ALA A 114 -10.18 -10.21 -2.94
N PRO A 115 -10.15 -11.15 -3.91
CA PRO A 115 -9.09 -11.20 -4.91
C PRO A 115 -9.03 -9.85 -5.64
N THR A 116 -7.83 -9.31 -5.79
CA THR A 116 -7.59 -8.11 -6.59
C THR A 116 -7.92 -8.42 -8.05
N SER A 117 -9.17 -8.25 -8.44
CA SER A 117 -9.54 -8.19 -9.84
C SER A 117 -8.98 -6.88 -10.38
N GLY A 118 -7.86 -6.97 -11.10
CA GLY A 118 -7.40 -5.90 -11.96
C GLY A 118 -8.50 -5.52 -12.96
N ASN A 119 -8.73 -4.21 -13.07
CA ASN A 119 -9.24 -3.55 -14.26
C ASN A 119 -8.26 -2.44 -14.61
#